data_AF-A0A377M045-F1
#
_entry.id   AF-A0A377M045-F1
#
_cell.length_a   1.000
_cell.length_b   1.000
_cell.length_c   1.000
_cell.angle_alpha   90.00
_cell.angle_beta   90.00
_cell.angle_gamma   90.00
#
_symmetry.space_group_name_H-M   'P 1'
#
loop_
_entity.id
_entity.type
_entity.pdbx_description
1 polymer ?
#
loop_
_entity_poly.entity_id
_entity_poly.type
_entity_poly.pdbx_seq_one_letter_code
_entity_poly.pdbx_strand_id
1 'polypeptide(L)' 'MEGSLDDITSRFERSVLTQLYRSYPSTRKLAKRLGVSHTAIANKLREYGLNHKKGDE' A
#
# COMPACT_ATOMS: atom_id res chain seq x y z
N MET A 1 14.76 -3.01 -21.47
CA MET A 1 13.94 -3.05 -20.25
C MET A 1 14.85 -2.68 -19.09
N GLU A 2 15.06 -1.38 -18.85
CA GLU A 2 15.71 -0.93 -17.62
C GLU A 2 14.63 -0.75 -16.58
N GLY A 3 14.61 -1.67 -15.63
CA GLY A 3 13.88 -1.53 -14.38
C GLY A 3 14.76 -2.17 -13.34
N SER A 4 15.19 -1.38 -12.35
CA SER A 4 15.86 -1.93 -11.19
C SER A 4 14.94 -2.94 -10.51
N LEU A 5 15.50 -3.88 -9.75
CA LEU A 5 14.72 -4.70 -8.82
C LEU A 5 13.79 -3.83 -7.97
N ASP A 6 14.25 -2.63 -7.60
CA ASP A 6 13.47 -1.66 -6.84
C ASP A 6 12.25 -1.13 -7.61
N ASP A 7 12.37 -0.88 -8.92
CA ASP A 7 11.25 -0.42 -9.76
C ASP A 7 10.18 -1.49 -9.90
N ILE A 8 10.60 -2.74 -10.09
CA ILE A 8 9.68 -3.89 -10.21
C ILE A 8 8.97 -4.11 -8.88
N THR A 9 9.72 -4.10 -7.78
CA THR A 9 9.19 -4.30 -6.44
C THR A 9 8.23 -3.18 -6.07
N SER A 10 8.58 -1.91 -6.37
CA SER A 10 7.72 -0.75 -6.11
C SER A 10 6.40 -0.79 -6.88
N ARG A 11 6.42 -1.21 -8.15
CA ARG A 11 5.19 -1.39 -8.94
C ARG A 11 4.31 -2.48 -8.35
N PHE A 12 4.90 -3.62 -7.98
CA PHE A 12 4.18 -4.72 -7.38
C PHE A 12 3.60 -4.35 -6.00
N GLU A 13 4.40 -3.75 -5.12
CA GLU A 13 3.97 -3.25 -3.82
C GLU A 13 2.80 -2.28 -3.96
N ARG A 14 2.87 -1.33 -4.90
CA ARG A 14 1.78 -0.38 -5.16
C ARG A 14 0.50 -1.08 -5.59
N SER A 15 0.56 -2.04 -6.51
CA SER A 15 -0.63 -2.78 -6.96
C SER A 15 -1.27 -3.59 -5.83
N VAL A 16 -0.45 -4.29 -5.03
CA VAL A 16 -0.92 -5.07 -3.89
C VAL A 16 -1.56 -4.17 -2.83
N LEU A 17 -0.89 -3.07 -2.46
CA LEU A 17 -1.40 -2.12 -1.49
C LEU A 17 -2.71 -1.47 -1.95
N THR A 18 -2.81 -1.11 -3.23
CA THR A 18 -4.05 -0.54 -3.80
C THR A 18 -5.21 -1.51 -3.66
N GLN A 19 -5.02 -2.77 -4.05
CA GLN A 19 -6.09 -3.77 -4.00
C GLN A 19 -6.50 -4.12 -2.57
N LEU A 20 -5.52 -4.29 -1.67
CA LEU A 20 -5.80 -4.60 -0.28
C LEU A 20 -6.41 -3.41 0.46
N TYR A 21 -6.03 -2.18 0.13
CA TYR A 21 -6.58 -0.99 0.77
C TYR A 21 -8.07 -0.80 0.46
N ARG A 22 -8.55 -1.23 -0.73
CA ARG A 22 -10.00 -1.25 -1.06
C ARG A 22 -10.80 -2.16 -0.12
N SER A 23 -10.26 -3.33 0.25
CA SER A 23 -10.92 -4.27 1.17
C SER A 23 -10.65 -3.95 2.65
N TYR A 24 -9.56 -3.24 2.96
CA TYR A 24 -9.13 -2.91 4.32
C TYR A 24 -8.74 -1.42 4.38
N PRO A 25 -9.72 -0.51 4.48
CA PRO A 25 -9.47 0.94 4.47
C PRO A 25 -8.72 1.45 5.70
N SER A 26 -8.45 0.57 6.70
CA SER A 26 -7.63 0.92 7.85
C SER A 26 -6.21 0.37 7.74
N THR A 27 -5.25 1.28 7.83
CA THR A 27 -3.81 1.02 7.85
C THR A 27 -3.44 -0.05 8.88
N ARG A 28 -4.13 -0.05 10.03
CA ARG A 28 -3.93 -1.01 11.12
C ARG A 28 -4.37 -2.43 10.76
N LYS A 29 -5.52 -2.60 10.09
CA LYS A 29 -6.00 -3.93 9.65
C LYS A 29 -5.13 -4.46 8.52
N LEU A 30 -4.77 -3.60 7.57
CA LEU A 30 -3.88 -3.93 6.47
C LEU A 30 -2.50 -4.37 6.95
N ALA A 31 -1.90 -3.62 7.87
CA ALA A 31 -0.59 -3.94 8.44
C ALA A 31 -0.57 -5.26 9.23
N LYS A 32 -1.61 -5.53 10.03
CA LYS A 32 -1.75 -6.81 10.73
C LYS A 32 -1.83 -7.98 9.76
N ARG A 33 -2.49 -7.81 8.62
CA ARG A 33 -2.60 -8.85 7.59
C ARG A 33 -1.31 -9.08 6.82
N LEU A 34 -0.58 -8.00 6.56
CA LEU A 34 0.72 -8.05 5.86
C LEU A 34 1.88 -8.40 6.79
N GLY A 35 1.66 -8.54 8.10
CA GLY A 35 2.71 -8.88 9.06
C GLY A 35 3.75 -7.77 9.27
N VAL A 36 3.39 -6.52 8.95
CA VAL A 36 4.28 -5.35 9.03
C VAL A 36 3.75 -4.31 10.02
N SER A 37 4.58 -3.32 10.34
CA SER A 37 4.15 -2.23 11.22
C SER A 37 3.13 -1.32 10.52
N HIS A 38 2.16 -0.82 11.30
CA HIS A 38 1.17 0.12 10.77
C HIS A 38 1.81 1.41 10.26
N THR A 39 2.92 1.84 10.85
CA THR A 39 3.71 2.99 10.42
C THR A 39 4.38 2.75 9.06
N ALA A 40 4.90 1.54 8.81
CA ALA A 40 5.47 1.19 7.51
C ALA A 40 4.42 1.26 6.40
N ILE A 41 3.23 0.68 6.63
CA ILE A 41 2.13 0.78 5.66
C ILE A 41 1.66 2.22 5.50
N ALA A 42 1.59 3.00 6.57
CA ALA A 42 1.22 4.41 6.48
C ALA A 42 2.20 5.22 5.60
N ASN A 43 3.50 4.97 5.74
CA ASN A 43 4.52 5.60 4.92
C ASN A 43 4.41 5.16 3.45
N LYS A 44 4.28 3.86 3.19
CA LYS A 44 4.12 3.32 1.83
C LYS A 44 2.85 3.83 1.14
N LEU A 45 1.72 3.92 1.85
CA LEU A 45 0.50 4.51 1.28
C LEU A 45 0.66 6.00 0.96
N ARG A 46 1.42 6.75 1.76
CA ARG A 46 1.73 8.17 1.45
C ARG A 46 2.65 8.30 0.25
N GLU A 47 3.69 7.48 0.19
CA GLU A 47 4.66 7.44 -0.90
C GLU A 47 3.99 7.14 -2.25
N TYR A 48 3.06 6.18 -2.27
CA TYR A 48 2.31 5.82 -3.46
C TYR A 48 1.07 6.70 -3.75
N GLY A 49 0.80 7.71 -2.91
CA GLY A 49 -0.38 8.58 -3.05
C GLY A 49 -1.71 7.84 -2.83
N LEU A 50 -1.69 6.70 -2.15
CA LEU A 50 -2.85 5.84 -1.86
C LEU A 50 -3.60 6.25 -0.59
N ASN A 51 -3.19 7.33 0.09
CA ASN A 51 -3.83 7.86 1.28
C ASN A 51 -5.14 8.64 0.95
N HIS A 52 -5.96 8.11 0.05
CA HIS A 52 -7.28 8.68 -0.23
C HIS A 52 -8.23 8.32 0.91
N LYS A 53 -8.43 9.32 1.77
CA LYS A 53 -9.40 9.35 2.84
C LYS A 53 -10.79 9.59 2.25
N LYS A 54 -11.46 8.54 1.78
CA LYS A 54 -12.92 8.40 1.54
C LYS A 54 -13.13 7.07 0.79
N GLY A 55 -14.10 6.22 1.11
CA GLY A 55 -15.49 6.64 1.30
C GLY A 55 -16.10 7.09 -0.03
N ASP A 56 -15.83 6.35 -1.11
CA ASP A 56 -16.53 6.47 -2.39
C ASP A 56 -17.53 5.30 -2.46
N GLU A 57 -18.78 5.66 -2.18
CA GLU A 57 -20.08 5.11 -2.60
C GLU A 57 -20.24 3.60 -2.80
#